data_AF-A0A3D4Y512-F1
#
_entry.id   AF-A0A3D4Y512-F1
#
_cell.length_a   1.000
_cell.length_b   1.000
_cell.length_c   1.000
_cell.angle_alpha   90.00
_cell.angle_beta   90.00
_cell.angle_gamma   90.00
#
_symmetry.space_group_name_H-M   'P 1'
#
loop_
_entity.id
_entity.type
_entity.pdbx_description
1 polymer ?
#
loop_
_entity_poly.entity_id
_entity_poly.type
_entity_poly.pdbx_seq_one_letter_code
_entity_poly.pdbx_strand_id
1 'polypeptide(L)'
;MKNISDFLSNNLFEFENYPCECQKETIFDAPSQAPHFKLKVCSLTDKEPLRFSYSVQKGLNQSGNAGGVISENILGQLLSLPTGNIDATISFLEKYGFLFPISDEQYEAIDDVALLAIIERVKATVMLMSAIAGKRDYKKMFICTTYLLYSDPVKLELSSSVYSTANNHAFTELIRSYNIMPDTSRNQEFFENECISVWDTISQSYQKVYIDELAGMGMGDGISGIPGSRDWHFRNLFALYTNYPSADENLRTTIDFYYNYQKRVGVIKNIEASRIIYHTAPKRENFSDDMKEALVKIAKATISAEINANLRGISPQFNIETLSPSWKLSTFLEALYFSIFYMKPGIELYKECENPNCKHDKYFLINATVTNKKYCCPACANAAAQRRSRQRKINK
;
A
#
# COMPACT_ATOMS: atom_id res chain seq x y z
N MET A 1 -5.70 -43.80 4.51
CA MET A 1 -6.33 -42.69 5.24
C MET A 1 -5.23 -41.91 5.95
N LYS A 2 -4.81 -40.77 5.38
CA LYS A 2 -3.98 -39.78 6.09
C LYS A 2 -4.96 -38.84 6.79
N ASN A 3 -4.78 -38.66 8.10
CA ASN A 3 -5.68 -37.93 8.97
C ASN A 3 -5.85 -36.48 8.52
N ILE A 4 -7.09 -36.09 8.24
CA ILE A 4 -7.52 -34.70 8.01
C ILE A 4 -7.24 -33.83 9.26
N SER A 5 -7.13 -34.45 10.45
CA SER A 5 -6.81 -33.78 11.71
C SER A 5 -5.38 -33.22 11.77
N ASP A 6 -4.42 -33.75 11.01
CA ASP A 6 -3.04 -33.24 11.00
C ASP A 6 -2.86 -32.02 10.07
N PHE A 7 -3.82 -31.77 9.18
CA PHE A 7 -3.82 -30.58 8.31
C PHE A 7 -4.40 -29.35 9.03
N LEU A 8 -5.46 -29.57 9.82
CA LEU A 8 -6.11 -28.52 10.62
C LEU A 8 -5.23 -28.00 11.76
N SER A 9 -4.26 -28.77 12.24
CA SER A 9 -3.40 -28.39 13.37
C SER A 9 -2.27 -27.40 13.03
N ASN A 10 -2.03 -27.10 11.74
CA ASN A 10 -0.97 -26.18 11.29
C ASN A 10 -1.46 -24.91 10.57
N ASN A 11 -2.76 -24.78 10.29
CA ASN A 11 -3.32 -23.61 9.63
C ASN A 11 -3.76 -22.57 10.67
N LEU A 12 -3.42 -21.30 10.45
CA LEU A 12 -3.80 -20.23 11.39
C LEU A 12 -5.23 -19.73 11.16
N PHE A 13 -5.71 -19.76 9.92
CA PHE A 13 -7.09 -19.47 9.56
C PHE A 13 -7.47 -20.14 8.24
N GLU A 14 -8.77 -20.24 8.02
CA GLU A 14 -9.39 -20.72 6.79
C GLU A 14 -10.40 -19.69 6.28
N PHE A 15 -10.62 -19.67 4.97
CA PHE A 15 -11.56 -18.77 4.31
C PHE A 15 -12.12 -19.44 3.06
N GLU A 16 -13.40 -19.27 2.79
CA GLU A 16 -14.04 -19.75 1.56
C GLU A 16 -14.46 -18.55 0.70
N ASN A 17 -14.22 -18.67 -0.60
CA ASN A 17 -14.70 -17.72 -1.61
C ASN A 17 -15.33 -18.50 -2.77
N TYR A 18 -15.97 -17.81 -3.70
CA TYR A 18 -16.43 -18.40 -4.95
C TYR A 18 -15.63 -17.87 -6.14
N PRO A 19 -15.45 -18.68 -7.20
CA PRO A 19 -14.97 -18.16 -8.47
C PRO A 19 -15.89 -17.04 -8.95
N CYS A 20 -15.36 -16.09 -9.70
CA CYS A 20 -16.16 -15.04 -10.33
C CYS A 20 -15.96 -15.02 -11.84
N GLU A 21 -16.96 -14.50 -12.55
CA GLU A 21 -16.84 -14.09 -13.95
C GLU A 21 -16.58 -12.58 -13.99
N CYS A 22 -15.64 -12.16 -14.83
CA CYS A 22 -15.30 -10.75 -15.00
C CYS A 22 -15.35 -10.36 -16.48
N GLN A 23 -16.36 -9.60 -16.89
CA GLN A 23 -16.44 -9.07 -18.24
C GLN A 23 -15.88 -7.64 -18.30
N LYS A 24 -14.99 -7.39 -19.25
CA LYS A 24 -14.33 -6.09 -19.45
C LYS A 24 -15.04 -5.29 -20.53
N GLU A 25 -15.56 -4.13 -20.16
CA GLU A 25 -16.11 -3.12 -21.06
C GLU A 25 -15.08 -2.01 -21.27
N THR A 26 -14.85 -1.61 -22.53
CA THR A 26 -13.93 -0.52 -22.87
C THR A 26 -14.73 0.76 -23.10
N ILE A 27 -14.38 1.83 -22.39
CA ILE A 27 -15.09 3.11 -22.44
C ILE A 27 -14.20 4.17 -23.09
N PHE A 28 -14.77 4.90 -24.05
CA PHE A 28 -14.13 5.98 -24.78
C PHE A 28 -14.85 7.29 -24.47
N ASP A 29 -14.28 8.13 -23.59
CA ASP A 29 -14.92 9.38 -23.17
C ASP A 29 -14.73 10.53 -24.19
N ALA A 30 -13.54 10.62 -24.80
CA ALA A 30 -13.21 11.71 -25.73
C ALA A 30 -12.21 11.27 -26.81
N PRO A 31 -12.27 11.86 -28.03
CA PRO A 31 -11.26 11.62 -29.06
C PRO A 31 -9.88 12.06 -28.55
N SER A 32 -8.90 11.15 -28.53
CA SER A 32 -7.51 11.35 -28.05
C SER A 32 -7.25 11.11 -26.56
N GLN A 33 -8.25 10.72 -25.77
CA GLN A 33 -8.02 10.22 -24.41
C GLN A 33 -7.84 8.69 -24.46
N ALA A 34 -6.93 8.16 -23.64
CA ALA A 34 -6.82 6.71 -23.48
C ALA A 34 -8.13 6.16 -22.89
N PRO A 35 -8.65 5.04 -23.40
CA PRO A 35 -9.86 4.44 -22.85
C PRO A 35 -9.60 3.99 -21.41
N HIS A 36 -10.66 4.02 -20.59
CA HIS A 36 -10.69 3.38 -19.29
C HIS A 36 -11.63 2.16 -19.35
N PHE A 37 -11.60 1.32 -18.31
CA PHE A 37 -12.34 0.06 -18.33
C PHE A 37 -13.38 0.01 -17.21
N LYS A 38 -14.57 -0.51 -17.51
CA LYS A 38 -15.50 -0.97 -16.49
C LYS A 38 -15.57 -2.48 -16.50
N LEU A 39 -15.57 -3.06 -15.31
CA LEU A 39 -15.73 -4.48 -15.11
C LEU A 39 -17.17 -4.76 -14.72
N LYS A 40 -17.74 -5.80 -15.30
CA LYS A 40 -18.97 -6.43 -14.86
C LYS A 40 -18.59 -7.73 -14.17
N VAL A 41 -18.84 -7.82 -12.88
CA VAL A 41 -18.46 -8.99 -12.09
C VAL A 41 -19.69 -9.70 -11.53
N CYS A 42 -19.65 -11.03 -11.50
CA CYS A 42 -20.69 -11.87 -10.90
C CYS A 42 -20.04 -13.08 -10.23
N SER A 43 -20.57 -13.50 -9.09
CA SER A 43 -20.15 -14.71 -8.39
C SER A 43 -20.70 -15.96 -9.09
N LEU A 44 -19.88 -17.01 -9.18
CA LEU A 44 -20.27 -18.30 -9.76
C LEU A 44 -20.52 -19.31 -8.63
N THR A 45 -21.66 -19.16 -7.95
CA THR A 45 -22.08 -20.01 -6.81
C THR A 45 -22.52 -21.41 -7.24
N ASP A 46 -22.73 -21.63 -8.54
CA ASP A 46 -22.95 -22.93 -9.16
C ASP A 46 -21.68 -23.81 -9.19
N LYS A 47 -20.51 -23.20 -9.02
CA LYS A 47 -19.21 -23.89 -8.95
C LYS A 47 -18.81 -24.20 -7.51
N GLU A 48 -17.90 -25.17 -7.38
CA GLU A 48 -17.30 -25.54 -6.10
C GLU A 48 -16.61 -24.33 -5.43
N PRO A 49 -16.77 -24.16 -4.10
CA PRO A 49 -16.15 -23.07 -3.38
C PRO A 49 -14.61 -23.20 -3.37
N LEU A 50 -13.95 -22.06 -3.46
CA LEU A 50 -12.51 -21.91 -3.34
C LEU A 50 -12.13 -21.87 -1.86
N ARG A 51 -11.42 -22.89 -1.39
CA ARG A 51 -10.97 -22.96 0.01
C ARG A 51 -9.55 -22.44 0.15
N PHE A 52 -9.36 -21.52 1.08
CA PHE A 52 -8.08 -20.92 1.40
C PHE A 52 -7.67 -21.26 2.82
N SER A 53 -6.38 -21.47 3.03
CA SER A 53 -5.81 -21.62 4.36
C SER A 53 -4.44 -20.95 4.43
N TYR A 54 -4.14 -20.39 5.59
CA TYR A 54 -2.83 -19.81 5.85
C TYR A 54 -1.98 -20.76 6.68
N SER A 55 -0.80 -21.09 6.17
CA SER A 55 0.20 -21.88 6.91
C SER A 55 1.48 -21.06 7.09
N VAL A 56 2.09 -21.14 8.28
CA VAL A 56 3.36 -20.47 8.60
C VAL A 56 4.43 -20.88 7.57
N GLN A 57 5.29 -19.93 7.15
CA GLN A 57 6.31 -20.07 6.08
C GLN A 57 5.82 -20.35 4.66
N LYS A 58 4.58 -20.82 4.46
CA LYS A 58 3.98 -21.03 3.12
C LYS A 58 3.08 -19.89 2.68
N GLY A 59 2.55 -19.12 3.63
CA GLY A 59 1.63 -18.03 3.37
C GLY A 59 0.21 -18.53 3.10
N LEU A 60 -0.56 -17.70 2.38
CA LEU A 60 -1.93 -18.00 1.97
C LEU A 60 -1.94 -18.96 0.77
N ASN A 61 -2.59 -20.12 0.95
CA ASN A 61 -2.67 -21.18 -0.04
C ASN A 61 -4.13 -21.51 -0.36
N GLN A 62 -4.37 -22.06 -1.56
CA GLN A 62 -5.65 -22.62 -1.96
C GLN A 62 -5.58 -24.15 -1.83
N SER A 63 -6.59 -24.73 -1.19
CA SER A 63 -6.72 -26.17 -0.98
C SER A 63 -7.91 -26.72 -1.76
N GLY A 64 -7.80 -27.97 -2.22
CA GLY A 64 -8.90 -28.70 -2.84
C GLY A 64 -9.73 -29.48 -1.82
N ASN A 65 -10.84 -30.07 -2.28
CA ASN A 65 -11.79 -30.79 -1.43
C ASN A 65 -11.18 -31.95 -0.63
N ALA A 66 -10.10 -32.57 -1.13
CA ALA A 66 -9.36 -33.63 -0.45
C ALA A 66 -8.22 -33.12 0.48
N GLY A 67 -8.13 -31.81 0.72
CA GLY A 67 -7.06 -31.19 1.52
C GLY A 67 -5.71 -31.06 0.81
N GLY A 68 -5.65 -31.41 -0.48
CA GLY A 68 -4.45 -31.22 -1.31
C GLY A 68 -4.27 -29.75 -1.70
N VAL A 69 -3.03 -29.26 -1.70
CA VAL A 69 -2.73 -27.88 -2.10
C VAL A 69 -2.85 -27.73 -3.61
N ILE A 70 -3.73 -26.83 -4.07
CA ILE A 70 -3.94 -26.48 -5.49
C ILE A 70 -2.99 -25.37 -5.92
N SER A 71 -2.84 -24.35 -5.07
CA SER A 71 -2.00 -23.19 -5.33
C SER A 71 -1.36 -22.71 -4.05
N GLU A 72 -0.04 -22.47 -4.08
CA GLU A 72 0.70 -21.90 -2.94
C GLU A 72 0.94 -20.39 -3.14
N ASN A 73 1.25 -19.69 -2.05
CA ASN A 73 1.80 -18.33 -2.08
C ASN A 73 0.95 -17.32 -2.88
N ILE A 74 -0.36 -17.27 -2.62
CA ILE A 74 -1.30 -16.43 -3.35
C ILE A 74 -0.93 -14.95 -3.23
N LEU A 75 -0.49 -14.52 -2.04
CA LEU A 75 -0.01 -13.15 -1.86
C LEU A 75 1.21 -12.87 -2.77
N GLY A 76 2.19 -13.78 -2.86
CA GLY A 76 3.31 -13.63 -3.79
C GLY A 76 2.88 -13.58 -5.27
N GLN A 77 1.83 -14.30 -5.64
CA GLN A 77 1.23 -14.21 -6.99
C GLN A 77 0.58 -12.84 -7.22
N LEU A 78 -0.15 -12.30 -6.24
CA LEU A 78 -0.71 -10.94 -6.30
C LEU A 78 0.40 -9.88 -6.44
N LEU A 79 1.49 -10.01 -5.68
CA LEU A 79 2.63 -9.10 -5.77
C LEU A 79 3.28 -9.13 -7.17
N SER A 80 3.21 -10.27 -7.86
CA SER A 80 3.81 -10.45 -9.18
C SER A 80 3.05 -9.76 -10.32
N LEU A 81 1.79 -9.35 -10.07
CA LEU A 81 0.95 -8.69 -11.06
C LEU A 81 1.62 -7.40 -11.57
N PRO A 82 1.73 -7.20 -12.89
CA PRO A 82 2.27 -5.97 -13.46
C PRO A 82 1.42 -4.76 -13.05
N THR A 83 2.08 -3.67 -12.66
CA THR A 83 1.39 -2.45 -12.23
C THR A 83 0.51 -1.89 -13.34
N GLY A 84 -0.74 -1.58 -12.99
CA GLY A 84 -1.73 -1.02 -13.91
C GLY A 84 -2.26 -1.99 -14.97
N ASN A 85 -1.93 -3.29 -14.90
CA ASN A 85 -2.41 -4.28 -15.87
C ASN A 85 -3.75 -4.87 -15.41
N ILE A 86 -4.83 -4.39 -16.02
CA ILE A 86 -6.19 -4.83 -15.72
C ILE A 86 -6.43 -6.28 -16.11
N ASP A 87 -5.92 -6.74 -17.25
CA ASP A 87 -6.15 -8.12 -17.73
C ASP A 87 -5.51 -9.17 -16.82
N ALA A 88 -4.29 -8.89 -16.34
CA ALA A 88 -3.62 -9.74 -15.36
C ALA A 88 -4.38 -9.74 -14.02
N THR A 89 -4.97 -8.61 -13.63
CA THR A 89 -5.80 -8.49 -12.43
C THR A 89 -7.09 -9.30 -12.58
N ILE A 90 -7.77 -9.22 -13.73
CA ILE A 90 -8.96 -10.03 -14.04
C ILE A 90 -8.63 -11.52 -13.95
N SER A 91 -7.57 -11.97 -14.63
CA SER A 91 -7.16 -13.39 -14.60
C SER A 91 -6.85 -13.89 -13.18
N PHE A 92 -6.34 -13.00 -12.31
CA PHE A 92 -6.10 -13.33 -10.91
C PHE A 92 -7.43 -13.47 -10.14
N LEU A 93 -8.37 -12.55 -10.34
CA LEU A 93 -9.67 -12.57 -9.66
C LEU A 93 -10.55 -13.72 -10.12
N GLU A 94 -10.62 -14.03 -11.41
CA GLU A 94 -11.38 -15.18 -11.91
C GLU A 94 -10.85 -16.51 -11.34
N LYS A 95 -9.53 -16.57 -11.06
CA LYS A 95 -8.88 -17.75 -10.48
C LYS A 95 -9.12 -17.89 -8.97
N TYR A 96 -9.11 -16.80 -8.21
CA TYR A 96 -9.14 -16.81 -6.74
C TYR A 96 -10.42 -16.22 -6.13
N GLY A 97 -11.37 -15.82 -6.96
CA GLY A 97 -12.57 -15.10 -6.58
C GLY A 97 -12.32 -13.60 -6.40
N PHE A 98 -13.43 -12.86 -6.32
CA PHE A 98 -13.39 -11.41 -6.17
C PHE A 98 -12.94 -11.00 -4.75
N LEU A 99 -12.44 -9.77 -4.61
CA LEU A 99 -11.90 -9.26 -3.32
C LEU A 99 -12.98 -9.13 -2.24
N PHE A 100 -14.22 -8.85 -2.64
CA PHE A 100 -15.37 -8.60 -1.80
C PHE A 100 -16.54 -9.51 -2.22
N PRO A 101 -17.54 -9.73 -1.35
CA PRO A 101 -18.78 -10.39 -1.73
C PRO A 101 -19.48 -9.63 -2.87
N ILE A 102 -19.79 -10.34 -3.95
CA ILE A 102 -20.51 -9.83 -5.12
C ILE A 102 -21.73 -10.70 -5.37
N SER A 103 -22.73 -10.13 -6.05
CA SER A 103 -23.96 -10.80 -6.42
C SER A 103 -23.68 -12.03 -7.28
N ASP A 104 -24.47 -13.09 -7.05
CA ASP A 104 -24.55 -14.31 -7.84
C ASP A 104 -25.75 -14.30 -8.82
N GLU A 105 -26.59 -13.26 -8.77
CA GLU A 105 -27.76 -13.10 -9.64
C GLU A 105 -27.55 -12.05 -10.73
N GLN A 106 -26.83 -10.96 -10.42
CA GLN A 106 -26.69 -9.81 -11.30
C GLN A 106 -25.26 -9.32 -11.40
N TYR A 107 -24.90 -8.79 -12.57
CA TYR A 107 -23.60 -8.17 -12.77
C TYR A 107 -23.47 -6.86 -12.00
N GLU A 108 -22.41 -6.77 -11.19
CA GLU A 108 -22.02 -5.54 -10.51
C GLU A 108 -20.97 -4.79 -11.33
N ALA A 109 -21.14 -3.47 -11.42
CA ALA A 109 -20.25 -2.61 -12.21
C ALA A 109 -19.13 -2.04 -11.34
N ILE A 110 -17.89 -2.24 -11.76
CA ILE A 110 -16.70 -1.84 -11.02
C ILE A 110 -15.77 -1.03 -11.91
N ASP A 111 -15.28 0.08 -11.38
CA ASP A 111 -14.26 0.91 -12.00
C ASP A 111 -12.87 0.26 -11.90
N ASP A 112 -12.15 0.21 -13.02
CA ASP A 112 -10.83 -0.43 -13.09
C ASP A 112 -9.77 0.34 -12.29
N VAL A 113 -9.82 1.67 -12.28
CA VAL A 113 -8.90 2.53 -11.53
C VAL A 113 -9.04 2.23 -10.03
N ALA A 114 -10.28 2.15 -9.53
CA ALA A 114 -10.54 1.77 -8.14
C ALA A 114 -10.00 0.38 -7.81
N LEU A 115 -10.30 -0.64 -8.63
CA LEU A 115 -9.84 -2.00 -8.39
C LEU A 115 -8.30 -2.10 -8.38
N LEU A 116 -7.65 -1.52 -9.39
CA LEU A 116 -6.19 -1.52 -9.50
C LEU A 116 -5.56 -0.81 -8.31
N ALA A 117 -6.13 0.31 -7.85
CA ALA A 117 -5.64 1.02 -6.69
C ALA A 117 -5.73 0.17 -5.41
N ILE A 118 -6.82 -0.59 -5.19
CA ILE A 118 -6.92 -1.51 -4.03
C ILE A 118 -5.79 -2.56 -4.06
N ILE A 119 -5.56 -3.18 -5.23
CA ILE A 119 -4.47 -4.15 -5.40
C ILE A 119 -3.10 -3.52 -5.15
N GLU A 120 -2.86 -2.32 -5.69
CA GLU A 120 -1.59 -1.62 -5.48
C GLU A 120 -1.38 -1.17 -4.02
N ARG A 121 -2.45 -0.92 -3.25
CA ARG A 121 -2.34 -0.68 -1.79
C ARG A 121 -1.89 -1.93 -1.02
N VAL A 122 -2.42 -3.10 -1.37
CA VAL A 122 -1.96 -4.39 -0.80
C VAL A 122 -0.47 -4.58 -1.12
N LYS A 123 -0.08 -4.36 -2.39
CA LYS A 123 1.32 -4.44 -2.84
C LYS A 123 2.21 -3.45 -2.08
N ALA A 124 1.81 -2.19 -1.98
CA ALA A 124 2.55 -1.14 -1.29
C ALA A 124 2.76 -1.48 0.20
N THR A 125 1.76 -2.05 0.86
CA THR A 125 1.85 -2.47 2.28
C THR A 125 2.93 -3.53 2.47
N VAL A 126 2.92 -4.59 1.66
CA VAL A 126 3.92 -5.66 1.74
C VAL A 126 5.32 -5.17 1.37
N MET A 127 5.40 -4.32 0.34
CA MET A 127 6.67 -3.72 -0.09
C MET A 127 7.25 -2.79 0.99
N LEU A 128 6.39 -2.07 1.72
CA LEU A 128 6.79 -1.21 2.82
C LEU A 128 7.31 -2.01 4.01
N MET A 129 6.61 -3.08 4.41
CA MET A 129 7.11 -4.01 5.45
C MET A 129 8.49 -4.58 5.10
N SER A 130 8.67 -4.97 3.83
CA SER A 130 9.94 -5.52 3.34
C SER A 130 11.06 -4.47 3.32
N ALA A 131 10.74 -3.20 3.00
CA ALA A 131 11.69 -2.09 3.02
C ALA A 131 12.15 -1.71 4.44
N ILE A 132 11.34 -1.98 5.47
CA ILE A 132 11.68 -1.78 6.88
C ILE A 132 12.49 -2.95 7.45
N ALA A 133 12.10 -4.20 7.14
CA ALA A 133 12.66 -5.39 7.76
C ALA A 133 14.08 -5.78 7.26
N GLY A 134 14.43 -5.41 6.02
CA GLY A 134 15.71 -5.73 5.41
C GLY A 134 16.78 -4.63 5.58
N LYS A 135 17.69 -4.54 4.60
CA LYS A 135 18.55 -3.36 4.45
C LYS A 135 17.63 -2.17 4.15
N ARG A 136 17.64 -1.16 5.02
CA ARG A 136 16.78 0.03 4.90
C ARG A 136 16.92 0.66 3.52
N ASP A 137 15.88 0.53 2.71
CA ASP A 137 15.74 1.22 1.43
C ASP A 137 14.82 2.43 1.64
N TYR A 138 15.41 3.55 2.03
CA TYR A 138 14.67 4.79 2.30
C TYR A 138 13.91 5.31 1.08
N LYS A 139 14.41 5.05 -0.14
CA LYS A 139 13.71 5.45 -1.36
C LYS A 139 12.42 4.66 -1.52
N LYS A 140 12.50 3.33 -1.40
CA LYS A 140 11.32 2.46 -1.50
C LYS A 140 10.35 2.69 -0.35
N MET A 141 10.86 2.87 0.87
CA MET A 141 10.07 3.21 2.05
C MET A 141 9.29 4.50 1.82
N PHE A 142 9.95 5.57 1.34
CA PHE A 142 9.30 6.83 1.05
C PHE A 142 8.22 6.68 -0.02
N ILE A 143 8.51 6.01 -1.15
CA ILE A 143 7.53 5.77 -2.22
C ILE A 143 6.28 5.06 -1.69
N CYS A 144 6.44 3.94 -0.98
CA CYS A 144 5.29 3.16 -0.50
C CYS A 144 4.50 3.88 0.60
N THR A 145 5.20 4.53 1.56
CA THR A 145 4.54 5.32 2.61
C THR A 145 3.77 6.50 2.01
N THR A 146 4.37 7.23 1.07
CA THR A 146 3.70 8.33 0.39
C THR A 146 2.56 7.84 -0.48
N TYR A 147 2.68 6.72 -1.19
CA TYR A 147 1.56 6.15 -1.94
C TYR A 147 0.36 5.83 -1.04
N LEU A 148 0.57 5.22 0.13
CA LEU A 148 -0.52 4.87 1.04
C LEU A 148 -1.21 6.10 1.67
N LEU A 149 -0.45 7.18 1.92
CA LEU A 149 -0.91 8.40 2.61
C LEU A 149 -1.42 9.50 1.66
N TYR A 150 -0.79 9.70 0.51
CA TYR A 150 -1.08 10.79 -0.43
C TYR A 150 -1.94 10.40 -1.62
N SER A 151 -2.03 9.13 -2.01
CA SER A 151 -2.88 8.77 -3.15
C SER A 151 -4.35 9.04 -2.86
N ASP A 152 -5.13 9.30 -3.90
CA ASP A 152 -6.55 9.57 -3.75
C ASP A 152 -7.28 8.39 -3.10
N PRO A 153 -8.19 8.67 -2.13
CA PRO A 153 -9.00 7.65 -1.53
C PRO A 153 -9.78 6.88 -2.59
N VAL A 154 -9.73 5.56 -2.48
CA VAL A 154 -10.51 4.67 -3.32
C VAL A 154 -11.83 4.40 -2.64
N LYS A 155 -12.92 4.45 -3.40
CA LYS A 155 -14.25 4.00 -2.97
C LYS A 155 -14.75 2.94 -3.95
N LEU A 156 -15.25 1.84 -3.41
CA LEU A 156 -15.92 0.80 -4.15
C LEU A 156 -17.31 0.60 -3.55
N GLU A 157 -18.35 0.72 -4.37
CA GLU A 157 -19.73 0.49 -3.96
C GLU A 157 -20.24 -0.75 -4.67
N LEU A 158 -20.55 -1.78 -3.88
CA LEU A 158 -21.13 -3.05 -4.31
C LEU A 158 -22.53 -3.18 -3.74
N SER A 159 -23.31 -4.13 -4.24
CA SER A 159 -24.67 -4.41 -3.77
C SER A 159 -24.70 -4.74 -2.27
N SER A 160 -23.67 -5.43 -1.79
CA SER A 160 -23.57 -5.99 -0.44
C SER A 160 -22.67 -5.19 0.50
N SER A 161 -21.79 -4.34 -0.03
CA SER A 161 -20.73 -3.71 0.75
C SER A 161 -20.22 -2.40 0.16
N VAL A 162 -19.74 -1.51 1.03
CA VAL A 162 -19.05 -0.28 0.64
C VAL A 162 -17.65 -0.31 1.22
N TYR A 163 -16.65 -0.24 0.37
CA TYR A 163 -15.25 -0.14 0.77
C TYR A 163 -14.73 1.27 0.51
N SER A 164 -13.97 1.82 1.46
CA SER A 164 -13.34 3.13 1.32
C SER A 164 -12.00 3.18 2.05
N THR A 165 -10.99 3.74 1.38
CA THR A 165 -9.66 3.95 1.97
C THR A 165 -9.47 5.32 2.60
N ALA A 166 -10.48 6.21 2.53
CA ALA A 166 -10.38 7.59 3.01
C ALA A 166 -10.00 7.68 4.49
N ASN A 167 -10.53 6.74 5.27
CA ASN A 167 -10.41 6.72 6.73
C ASN A 167 -9.35 5.73 7.22
N ASN A 168 -8.49 5.22 6.32
CA ASN A 168 -7.39 4.36 6.72
C ASN A 168 -6.34 5.16 7.50
N HIS A 169 -6.10 6.42 7.10
CA HIS A 169 -5.10 7.29 7.71
C HIS A 169 -5.67 8.70 7.90
N ALA A 170 -5.60 9.23 9.12
CA ALA A 170 -6.08 10.59 9.41
C ALA A 170 -5.42 11.65 8.51
N PHE A 171 -4.12 11.48 8.21
CA PHE A 171 -3.39 12.38 7.32
C PHE A 171 -3.98 12.44 5.90
N THR A 172 -4.48 11.32 5.36
CA THR A 172 -5.02 11.24 3.99
C THR A 172 -6.26 12.10 3.81
N GLU A 173 -7.12 12.18 4.83
CA GLU A 173 -8.28 13.06 4.83
C GLU A 173 -7.85 14.52 5.01
N LEU A 174 -7.02 14.79 6.02
CA LEU A 174 -6.61 16.14 6.40
C LEU A 174 -5.86 16.89 5.29
N ILE A 175 -4.98 16.22 4.55
CA ILE A 175 -4.25 16.86 3.44
C ILE A 175 -5.19 17.32 2.32
N ARG A 176 -6.41 16.79 2.27
CA ARG A 176 -7.45 17.14 1.28
C ARG A 176 -8.41 18.19 1.77
N SER A 177 -8.77 18.16 3.05
CA SER A 177 -9.83 18.98 3.62
C SER A 177 -9.33 20.20 4.39
N TYR A 178 -8.13 20.16 4.97
CA TYR A 178 -7.64 21.23 5.84
C TYR A 178 -6.95 22.35 5.06
N ASN A 179 -7.50 23.56 5.15
CA ASN A 179 -7.01 24.75 4.44
C ASN A 179 -7.02 26.03 5.29
N ILE A 180 -7.12 25.89 6.62
CA ILE A 180 -7.21 27.02 7.54
C ILE A 180 -5.81 27.60 7.78
N MET A 181 -5.53 28.74 7.16
CA MET A 181 -4.28 29.49 7.34
C MET A 181 -4.21 30.11 8.75
N PRO A 182 -2.99 30.33 9.29
CA PRO A 182 -2.82 30.92 10.61
C PRO A 182 -3.33 32.37 10.63
N ASP A 183 -4.09 32.72 11.67
CA ASP A 183 -4.53 34.10 11.91
C ASP A 183 -3.39 34.88 12.59
N THR A 184 -2.75 35.76 11.82
CA THR A 184 -1.64 36.59 12.29
C THR A 184 -2.10 37.91 12.92
N SER A 185 -3.39 38.27 12.79
CA SER A 185 -3.91 39.59 13.19
C SER A 185 -3.87 39.87 14.69
N ARG A 186 -3.71 38.82 15.52
CA ARG A 186 -3.66 38.90 16.98
C ARG A 186 -2.42 38.21 17.56
N ASN A 187 -1.45 37.86 16.72
CA ASN A 187 -0.25 37.16 17.16
C ASN A 187 0.85 38.18 17.52
N GLN A 188 1.15 38.31 18.81
CA GLN A 188 2.18 39.25 19.30
C GLN A 188 3.55 38.96 18.70
N GLU A 189 3.94 37.69 18.56
CA GLU A 189 5.21 37.31 17.94
C GLU A 189 5.29 37.81 16.49
N PHE A 190 4.18 37.71 15.75
CA PHE A 190 4.10 38.19 14.38
C PHE A 190 4.23 39.70 14.27
N PHE A 191 3.63 40.47 15.19
CA PHE A 191 3.78 41.93 15.21
C PHE A 191 5.20 42.39 15.52
N GLU A 192 5.91 41.67 16.39
CA GLU A 192 7.26 42.05 16.83
C GLU A 192 8.35 41.56 15.89
N ASN A 193 8.18 40.37 15.29
CA ASN A 193 9.25 39.67 14.57
C ASN A 193 8.91 39.33 13.12
N GLU A 194 7.71 39.68 12.64
CA GLU A 194 7.21 39.35 11.30
C GLU A 194 7.27 37.84 10.98
N CYS A 195 7.13 37.00 12.01
CA CYS A 195 7.11 35.54 11.87
C CYS A 195 6.22 34.89 12.92
N ILE A 196 5.86 33.63 12.67
CA ILE A 196 5.31 32.73 13.69
C ILE A 196 6.31 31.60 13.96
N SER A 197 6.38 31.14 15.21
CA SER A 197 7.14 29.96 15.59
C SER A 197 6.25 28.71 15.60
N VAL A 198 6.69 27.67 14.87
CA VAL A 198 6.02 26.36 14.82
C VAL A 198 6.95 25.32 15.42
N TRP A 199 6.49 24.59 16.43
CA TRP A 199 7.26 23.46 16.96
C TRP A 199 7.33 22.35 15.91
N ASP A 200 8.54 21.94 15.56
CA ASP A 200 8.80 20.99 14.50
C ASP A 200 9.44 19.72 15.05
N THR A 201 8.74 18.61 14.95
CA THR A 201 9.15 17.32 15.51
C THR A 201 10.34 16.68 14.79
N ILE A 202 10.67 17.11 13.56
CA ILE A 202 11.83 16.62 12.81
C ILE A 202 13.10 17.31 13.31
N SER A 203 13.04 18.63 13.48
CA SER A 203 14.18 19.42 13.97
C SER A 203 14.28 19.49 15.50
N GLN A 204 13.25 19.04 16.22
CA GLN A 204 13.09 19.18 17.68
C GLN A 204 13.31 20.61 18.18
N SER A 205 12.82 21.59 17.41
CA SER A 205 12.96 23.01 17.73
C SER A 205 11.82 23.83 17.12
N TYR A 206 11.67 25.07 17.59
CA TYR A 206 10.76 26.02 16.96
C TYR A 206 11.36 26.55 15.66
N GLN A 207 10.64 26.32 14.56
CA GLN A 207 10.97 26.82 13.23
C GLN A 207 10.19 28.11 12.97
N LYS A 208 10.88 29.10 12.40
CA LYS A 208 10.26 30.38 12.03
C LYS A 208 9.63 30.28 10.65
N VAL A 209 8.37 30.71 10.56
CA VAL A 209 7.67 30.93 9.29
C VAL A 209 7.45 32.43 9.15
N TYR A 210 8.15 33.03 8.19
CA TYR A 210 8.19 34.48 8.00
C TYR A 210 6.97 35.00 7.22
N ILE A 211 6.74 36.32 7.34
CA ILE A 211 5.61 37.04 6.74
C ILE A 211 5.48 36.83 5.23
N ASP A 212 6.58 36.71 4.51
CA ASP A 212 6.62 36.50 3.06
C ASP A 212 6.05 35.13 2.68
N GLU A 213 6.41 34.07 3.41
CA GLU A 213 5.84 32.74 3.23
C GLU A 213 4.34 32.72 3.58
N LEU A 214 3.97 33.34 4.70
CA LEU A 214 2.58 33.42 5.16
C LEU A 214 1.69 34.18 4.17
N ALA A 215 2.13 35.36 3.73
CA ALA A 215 1.40 36.18 2.76
C ALA A 215 1.30 35.49 1.40
N GLY A 216 2.41 34.92 0.90
CA GLY A 216 2.42 34.19 -0.36
C GLY A 216 1.48 32.98 -0.36
N MET A 217 1.42 32.22 0.73
CA MET A 217 0.51 31.08 0.86
C MET A 217 -0.96 31.50 1.06
N GLY A 218 -1.19 32.59 1.82
CA GLY A 218 -2.52 33.18 2.03
C GLY A 218 -3.13 33.73 0.73
N MET A 219 -2.34 34.43 -0.08
CA MET A 219 -2.77 34.99 -1.37
C MET A 219 -2.80 33.95 -2.51
N GLY A 220 -2.17 32.79 -2.32
CA GLY A 220 -2.09 31.73 -3.34
C GLY A 220 -0.92 31.88 -4.32
N ASP A 221 -0.04 32.86 -4.11
CA ASP A 221 1.18 33.06 -4.88
C ASP A 221 2.25 31.99 -4.63
N GLY A 222 2.13 31.26 -3.52
CA GLY A 222 3.08 30.25 -3.10
C GLY A 222 4.28 30.86 -2.37
N ILE A 223 5.28 30.03 -2.07
CA ILE A 223 6.53 30.44 -1.42
C ILE A 223 7.58 30.73 -2.50
N SER A 224 8.19 31.91 -2.42
CA SER A 224 9.26 32.31 -3.33
C SER A 224 10.41 31.29 -3.31
N GLY A 225 10.90 30.91 -4.49
CA GLY A 225 11.99 29.94 -4.63
C GLY A 225 11.59 28.47 -4.41
N ILE A 226 10.31 28.16 -4.19
CA ILE A 226 9.80 26.78 -4.06
C ILE A 226 8.84 26.45 -5.22
N PRO A 227 9.35 25.92 -6.35
CA PRO A 227 8.51 25.49 -7.45
C PRO A 227 7.49 24.42 -7.02
N GLY A 228 6.22 24.64 -7.37
CA GLY A 228 5.12 23.75 -7.00
C GLY A 228 4.39 24.15 -5.72
N SER A 229 4.86 25.14 -4.95
CA SER A 229 4.19 25.56 -3.70
C SER A 229 2.78 26.14 -3.89
N ARG A 230 2.41 26.48 -5.14
CA ARG A 230 1.05 26.91 -5.50
C ARG A 230 0.07 25.75 -5.59
N ASP A 231 0.57 24.51 -5.67
CA ASP A 231 -0.27 23.32 -5.70
C ASP A 231 -1.09 23.22 -4.42
N TRP A 232 -2.36 22.82 -4.57
CA TRP A 232 -3.30 22.81 -3.46
C TRP A 232 -2.89 21.82 -2.37
N HIS A 233 -2.23 20.69 -2.69
CA HIS A 233 -1.73 19.76 -1.68
C HIS A 233 -0.65 20.41 -0.82
N PHE A 234 0.26 21.17 -1.45
CA PHE A 234 1.30 21.87 -0.70
C PHE A 234 0.71 22.99 0.16
N ARG A 235 -0.32 23.69 -0.33
CA ARG A 235 -1.04 24.70 0.45
C ARG A 235 -1.75 24.13 1.67
N ASN A 236 -2.44 23.01 1.51
CA ASN A 236 -3.06 22.31 2.64
C ASN A 236 -2.02 21.79 3.61
N LEU A 237 -0.88 21.26 3.12
CA LEU A 237 0.23 20.83 3.97
C LEU A 237 0.83 21.99 4.78
N PHE A 238 0.95 23.16 4.17
CA PHE A 238 1.42 24.37 4.86
C PHE A 238 0.44 24.81 5.94
N ALA A 239 -0.87 24.81 5.65
CA ALA A 239 -1.90 25.09 6.64
C ALA A 239 -1.83 24.08 7.81
N LEU A 240 -1.68 22.78 7.50
CA LEU A 240 -1.54 21.73 8.51
C LEU A 240 -0.30 21.95 9.39
N TYR A 241 0.85 22.24 8.78
CA TYR A 241 2.09 22.47 9.50
C TYR A 241 2.00 23.66 10.46
N THR A 242 1.42 24.76 9.98
CA THR A 242 1.39 26.04 10.70
C THR A 242 0.29 26.13 11.75
N ASN A 243 -0.87 25.50 11.52
CA ASN A 243 -2.08 25.83 12.28
C ASN A 243 -2.91 24.61 12.76
N TYR A 244 -2.56 23.38 12.38
CA TYR A 244 -3.32 22.22 12.84
C TYR A 244 -2.90 21.75 14.24
N PRO A 245 -3.81 21.79 15.23
CA PRO A 245 -3.51 21.28 16.57
C PRO A 245 -3.65 19.76 16.59
N SER A 246 -2.52 19.04 16.49
CA SER A 246 -2.50 17.58 16.64
C SER A 246 -1.95 17.17 18.00
N ALA A 247 -2.78 16.52 18.81
CA ALA A 247 -2.33 15.81 20.01
C ALA A 247 -1.73 14.42 19.67
N ASP A 248 -2.04 13.88 18.49
CA ASP A 248 -1.42 12.65 17.99
C ASP A 248 0.00 12.96 17.49
N GLU A 249 0.98 12.38 18.18
CA GLU A 249 2.41 12.55 17.90
C GLU A 249 2.80 11.98 16.52
N ASN A 250 2.22 10.85 16.10
CA ASN A 250 2.50 10.26 14.79
C ASN A 250 1.93 11.11 13.67
N LEU A 251 0.73 11.65 13.85
CA LEU A 251 0.12 12.58 12.89
C LEU A 251 0.94 13.87 12.79
N ARG A 252 1.34 14.47 13.93
CA ARG A 252 2.19 15.66 13.93
C ARG A 252 3.53 15.40 13.24
N THR A 253 4.18 14.27 13.57
CA THR A 253 5.43 13.85 12.93
C THR A 253 5.27 13.69 11.41
N THR A 254 4.12 13.14 10.97
CA THR A 254 3.81 12.97 9.54
C THR A 254 3.67 14.31 8.83
N ILE A 255 2.94 15.27 9.42
CA ILE A 255 2.77 16.62 8.88
C ILE A 255 4.13 17.32 8.76
N ASP A 256 4.91 17.34 9.85
CA ASP A 256 6.23 17.99 9.88
C ASP A 256 7.20 17.37 8.89
N PHE A 257 7.23 16.04 8.80
CA PHE A 257 8.06 15.32 7.85
C PHE A 257 7.74 15.72 6.43
N TYR A 258 6.47 15.67 6.02
CA TYR A 258 6.11 15.99 4.64
C TYR A 258 6.34 17.45 4.32
N TYR A 259 6.05 18.37 5.25
CA TYR A 259 6.33 19.79 5.04
C TYR A 259 7.82 20.04 4.81
N ASN A 260 8.68 19.54 5.71
CA ASN A 260 10.12 19.69 5.57
C ASN A 260 10.68 18.99 4.34
N TYR A 261 10.20 17.79 4.02
CA TYR A 261 10.62 17.06 2.84
C TYR A 261 10.27 17.84 1.57
N GLN A 262 9.04 18.31 1.43
CA GLN A 262 8.62 19.03 0.23
C GLN A 262 9.30 20.40 0.11
N LYS A 263 9.52 21.10 1.24
CA LYS A 263 10.24 22.38 1.29
C LYS A 263 11.72 22.26 0.93
N ARG A 264 12.42 21.22 1.40
CA ARG A 264 13.88 21.09 1.27
C ARG A 264 14.32 20.17 0.12
N VAL A 265 13.57 19.11 -0.17
CA VAL A 265 13.92 18.10 -1.17
C VAL A 265 13.17 18.35 -2.47
N GLY A 266 11.85 18.47 -2.44
CA GLY A 266 11.06 18.81 -3.63
C GLY A 266 9.56 18.59 -3.47
N VAL A 267 8.77 19.49 -4.05
CA VAL A 267 7.30 19.46 -3.98
C VAL A 267 6.76 18.33 -4.84
N ILE A 268 5.89 17.52 -4.24
CA ILE A 268 5.24 16.37 -4.85
C ILE A 268 4.14 16.88 -5.77
N LYS A 269 4.19 16.49 -7.04
CA LYS A 269 3.17 16.79 -8.06
C LYS A 269 2.14 15.67 -8.18
N ASN A 270 2.62 14.42 -8.20
CA ASN A 270 1.77 13.25 -8.31
C ASN A 270 2.48 12.03 -7.73
N ILE A 271 1.70 11.02 -7.34
CA ILE A 271 2.19 9.78 -6.75
C ILE A 271 1.66 8.60 -7.57
N GLU A 272 2.57 7.71 -7.97
CA GLU A 272 2.25 6.43 -8.56
C GLU A 272 2.76 5.31 -7.64
N ALA A 273 2.22 4.09 -7.77
CA ALA A 273 2.59 2.96 -6.92
C ALA A 273 4.10 2.65 -6.88
N SER A 274 4.85 3.01 -7.95
CA SER A 274 6.28 2.73 -8.08
C SER A 274 7.18 3.97 -8.04
N ARG A 275 6.63 5.18 -8.08
CA ARG A 275 7.43 6.42 -8.15
C ARG A 275 6.66 7.65 -7.69
N ILE A 276 7.41 8.67 -7.29
CA ILE A 276 6.89 10.00 -6.98
C ILE A 276 7.31 10.95 -8.11
N ILE A 277 6.36 11.73 -8.60
CA ILE A 277 6.56 12.76 -9.61
C ILE A 277 6.60 14.10 -8.90
N TYR A 278 7.62 14.90 -9.20
CA TYR A 278 7.86 16.20 -8.57
C TYR A 278 7.62 17.33 -9.56
N HIS A 279 7.34 18.54 -9.05
CA HIS A 279 7.28 19.74 -9.89
C HIS A 279 8.64 20.11 -10.49
N THR A 280 9.72 19.81 -9.76
CA THR A 280 11.11 20.02 -10.19
C THR A 280 12.00 18.87 -9.74
N ALA A 281 13.21 18.76 -10.27
CA ALA A 281 14.14 17.71 -9.88
C ALA A 281 14.42 17.77 -8.37
N PRO A 282 14.22 16.67 -7.61
CA PRO A 282 14.37 16.69 -6.17
C PRO A 282 15.85 16.77 -5.76
N LYS A 283 16.15 17.66 -4.80
CA LYS A 283 17.46 17.82 -4.15
C LYS A 283 17.67 16.74 -3.10
N ARG A 284 17.97 15.51 -3.55
CA ARG A 284 18.02 14.31 -2.70
C ARG A 284 19.07 14.39 -1.59
N GLU A 285 20.09 15.20 -1.78
CA GLU A 285 21.11 15.53 -0.77
C GLU A 285 20.51 16.20 0.48
N ASN A 286 19.35 16.87 0.35
CA ASN A 286 18.66 17.50 1.47
C ASN A 286 17.77 16.54 2.26
N PHE A 287 17.72 15.26 1.88
CA PHE A 287 17.00 14.23 2.64
C PHE A 287 17.86 13.80 3.83
N SER A 288 17.73 14.54 4.93
CA SER A 288 18.57 14.41 6.14
C SER A 288 18.35 13.08 6.87
N ASP A 289 19.26 12.78 7.80
CA ASP A 289 19.16 11.57 8.62
C ASP A 289 17.98 11.65 9.61
N ASP A 290 17.68 12.82 10.18
CA ASP A 290 16.48 13.02 11.01
C ASP A 290 15.18 12.72 10.24
N MET A 291 15.10 13.16 8.98
CA MET A 291 13.96 12.83 8.12
C MET A 291 13.89 11.33 7.82
N LYS A 292 15.03 10.67 7.62
CA LYS A 292 15.08 9.22 7.41
C LYS A 292 14.63 8.45 8.65
N GLU A 293 14.98 8.90 9.85
CA GLU A 293 14.52 8.32 11.11
C GLU A 293 13.01 8.53 11.30
N ALA A 294 12.53 9.75 11.08
CA ALA A 294 11.10 10.05 11.10
C ALA A 294 10.32 9.21 10.08
N LEU A 295 10.85 9.03 8.87
CA LEU A 295 10.23 8.18 7.85
C LEU A 295 10.06 6.74 8.34
N VAL A 296 11.01 6.18 9.10
CA VAL A 296 10.85 4.83 9.67
C VAL A 296 9.69 4.78 10.67
N LYS A 297 9.55 5.80 11.52
CA LYS A 297 8.42 5.91 12.47
C LYS A 297 7.09 6.02 11.73
N ILE A 298 7.00 6.92 10.75
CA ILE A 298 5.81 7.14 9.93
C ILE A 298 5.46 5.85 9.17
N ALA A 299 6.43 5.20 8.54
CA ALA A 299 6.21 3.96 7.80
C ALA A 299 5.61 2.85 8.67
N LYS A 300 6.08 2.69 9.92
CA LYS A 300 5.51 1.74 10.87
C LYS A 300 4.06 2.10 11.24
N ALA A 301 3.80 3.38 11.51
CA ALA A 301 2.44 3.86 11.80
C ALA A 301 1.50 3.63 10.60
N THR A 302 1.95 3.92 9.38
CA THR A 302 1.20 3.67 8.14
C THR A 302 0.90 2.20 7.94
N ILE A 303 1.86 1.28 8.14
CA ILE A 303 1.58 -0.16 8.06
C ILE A 303 0.52 -0.56 9.08
N SER A 304 0.66 -0.11 10.33
CA SER A 304 -0.29 -0.44 11.38
C SER A 304 -1.70 0.05 11.05
N ALA A 305 -1.83 1.29 10.60
CA ALA A 305 -3.12 1.88 10.24
C ALA A 305 -3.75 1.17 9.02
N GLU A 306 -2.95 0.86 7.99
CA GLU A 306 -3.44 0.18 6.78
C GLU A 306 -3.89 -1.25 7.08
N ILE A 307 -3.10 -2.03 7.82
CA ILE A 307 -3.48 -3.39 8.20
C ILE A 307 -4.73 -3.34 9.08
N ASN A 308 -4.72 -2.55 10.16
CA ASN A 308 -5.85 -2.51 11.10
C ASN A 308 -7.16 -2.04 10.45
N ALA A 309 -7.10 -1.12 9.47
CA ALA A 309 -8.28 -0.68 8.72
C ALA A 309 -8.91 -1.84 7.93
N ASN A 310 -8.10 -2.75 7.38
CA ASN A 310 -8.55 -3.86 6.55
C ASN A 310 -8.80 -5.17 7.33
N LEU A 311 -8.64 -5.19 8.65
CA LEU A 311 -8.96 -6.35 9.50
C LEU A 311 -10.22 -6.17 10.36
N ARG A 312 -10.95 -5.05 10.21
CA ARG A 312 -12.07 -4.69 11.10
C ARG A 312 -13.22 -5.70 11.11
N GLY A 313 -13.44 -6.46 10.03
CA GLY A 313 -14.50 -7.48 9.96
C GLY A 313 -14.08 -8.87 10.43
N ILE A 314 -12.81 -9.07 10.82
CA ILE A 314 -12.33 -10.35 11.32
C ILE A 314 -12.69 -10.51 12.79
N SER A 315 -13.25 -11.67 13.14
CA SER A 315 -13.66 -11.99 14.51
C SER A 315 -13.31 -13.43 14.88
N PRO A 316 -12.96 -13.71 16.15
CA PRO A 316 -12.78 -15.07 16.61
C PRO A 316 -14.12 -15.82 16.60
N GLN A 317 -14.08 -17.10 16.24
CA GLN A 317 -15.21 -18.01 16.25
C GLN A 317 -14.82 -19.31 16.95
N PHE A 318 -15.80 -20.05 17.47
CA PHE A 318 -15.59 -21.38 18.01
C PHE A 318 -16.32 -22.39 17.14
N ASN A 319 -15.59 -23.31 16.52
CA ASN A 319 -16.16 -24.34 15.68
C ASN A 319 -16.74 -25.45 16.58
N ILE A 320 -18.06 -25.65 16.52
CA ILE A 320 -18.79 -26.57 17.39
C ILE A 320 -18.49 -28.04 17.06
N GLU A 321 -18.21 -28.35 15.79
CA GLU A 321 -17.95 -29.71 15.33
C GLU A 321 -16.55 -30.20 15.72
N THR A 322 -15.55 -29.34 15.58
CA THR A 322 -14.14 -29.64 15.91
C THR A 322 -13.75 -29.23 17.32
N LEU A 323 -14.63 -28.51 18.04
CA LEU A 323 -14.40 -27.92 19.36
C LEU A 323 -13.08 -27.12 19.43
N SER A 324 -12.82 -26.32 18.41
CA SER A 324 -11.56 -25.58 18.26
C SER A 324 -11.81 -24.09 17.96
N PRO A 325 -10.88 -23.19 18.38
CA PRO A 325 -10.94 -21.79 17.98
C PRO A 325 -10.63 -21.64 16.49
N SER A 326 -11.37 -20.77 15.82
CA SER A 326 -11.18 -20.40 14.42
C SER A 326 -11.35 -18.89 14.24
N TRP A 327 -11.13 -18.41 13.02
CA TRP A 327 -11.37 -17.02 12.64
C TRP A 327 -12.47 -16.96 11.60
N LYS A 328 -13.40 -16.02 11.77
CA LYS A 328 -14.38 -15.67 10.76
C LYS A 328 -13.84 -14.52 9.92
N LEU A 329 -13.73 -14.74 8.62
CA LEU A 329 -13.39 -13.74 7.61
C LEU A 329 -14.59 -13.57 6.68
N SER A 330 -14.81 -12.35 6.20
CA SER A 330 -15.95 -11.99 5.35
C SER A 330 -15.55 -11.71 3.90
N THR A 331 -14.28 -11.38 3.65
CA THR A 331 -13.80 -10.98 2.33
C THR A 331 -12.44 -11.60 1.99
N PHE A 332 -12.15 -11.74 0.70
CA PHE A 332 -10.84 -12.19 0.26
C PHE A 332 -9.76 -11.12 0.52
N LEU A 333 -10.13 -9.84 0.50
CA LEU A 333 -9.23 -8.76 0.91
C LEU A 333 -8.78 -8.90 2.38
N GLU A 334 -9.70 -9.24 3.29
CA GLU A 334 -9.37 -9.56 4.68
C GLU A 334 -8.42 -10.74 4.77
N ALA A 335 -8.63 -11.82 4.00
CA ALA A 335 -7.72 -12.97 3.97
C ALA A 335 -6.31 -12.57 3.52
N LEU A 336 -6.20 -11.69 2.52
CA LEU A 336 -4.92 -11.12 2.07
C LEU A 336 -4.27 -10.30 3.19
N TYR A 337 -4.97 -9.34 3.80
CA TYR A 337 -4.40 -8.54 4.90
C TYR A 337 -4.11 -9.35 6.16
N PHE A 338 -4.88 -10.40 6.45
CA PHE A 338 -4.64 -11.26 7.59
C PHE A 338 -3.43 -12.15 7.36
N SER A 339 -3.19 -12.57 6.11
CA SER A 339 -1.92 -13.19 5.73
C SER A 339 -0.73 -12.25 5.96
N ILE A 340 -0.90 -10.94 5.68
CA ILE A 340 0.12 -9.92 5.95
C ILE A 340 0.32 -9.70 7.46
N PHE A 341 -0.76 -9.69 8.24
CA PHE A 341 -0.70 -9.56 9.70
C PHE A 341 0.13 -10.67 10.36
N TYR A 342 -0.02 -11.91 9.88
CA TYR A 342 0.78 -13.03 10.38
C TYR A 342 2.23 -13.03 9.89
N MET A 343 2.57 -12.23 8.87
CA MET A 343 3.96 -11.97 8.55
C MET A 343 4.56 -11.09 9.65
N LYS A 344 5.43 -11.65 10.48
CA LYS A 344 6.13 -10.86 11.51
C LYS A 344 7.18 -9.93 10.85
N PRO A 345 7.03 -8.59 10.94
CA PRO A 345 8.04 -7.67 10.44
C PRO A 345 9.39 -7.94 11.11
N GLY A 346 10.44 -8.17 10.32
CA GLY A 346 11.77 -8.50 10.83
C GLY A 346 12.03 -9.98 11.10
N ILE A 347 11.04 -10.86 10.89
CA ILE A 347 11.24 -12.32 10.85
C ILE A 347 11.01 -12.84 9.44
N GLU A 348 9.94 -12.41 8.77
CA GLU A 348 9.62 -12.83 7.40
C GLU A 348 9.43 -11.60 6.51
N LEU A 349 9.87 -11.69 5.26
CA LEU A 349 9.64 -10.66 4.24
C LEU A 349 9.53 -11.27 2.84
N TYR A 350 8.81 -10.58 1.95
CA TYR A 350 8.78 -10.95 0.55
C TYR A 350 9.98 -10.35 -0.18
N LYS A 351 10.67 -11.21 -0.95
CA LYS A 351 11.76 -10.78 -1.82
C LYS A 351 11.42 -11.09 -3.27
N GLU A 352 11.76 -10.15 -4.15
CA GLU A 352 11.70 -10.38 -5.59
C GLU A 352 12.86 -11.30 -6.03
N CYS A 353 12.56 -12.27 -6.87
CA CYS A 353 13.55 -13.16 -7.47
C CYS A 353 14.46 -12.37 -8.42
N GLU A 354 15.78 -12.43 -8.20
CA GLU A 354 16.77 -11.76 -9.06
C GLU A 354 16.92 -12.40 -10.46
N ASN A 355 16.16 -13.46 -10.76
CA ASN A 355 16.06 -13.98 -12.12
C ASN A 355 14.99 -13.19 -12.89
N PRO A 356 15.36 -12.36 -13.88
CA PRO A 356 14.40 -11.52 -14.60
C PRO A 356 13.40 -12.32 -15.44
N ASN A 357 13.68 -13.60 -15.71
CA ASN A 357 12.77 -14.50 -16.41
C ASN A 357 12.10 -15.52 -15.46
N CYS A 358 11.97 -15.19 -14.18
CA CYS A 358 11.28 -16.05 -13.22
C CYS A 358 9.83 -16.28 -13.67
N LYS A 359 9.45 -17.53 -13.91
CA LYS A 359 8.07 -17.97 -14.20
C LYS A 359 7.43 -18.74 -13.05
N HIS A 360 8.14 -18.86 -11.93
CA HIS A 360 7.68 -19.50 -10.71
C HIS A 360 7.24 -18.38 -9.75
N ASP A 361 7.70 -18.39 -8.50
CA ASP A 361 7.46 -17.33 -7.54
C ASP A 361 8.34 -16.10 -7.82
N LYS A 362 7.81 -15.12 -8.57
CA LYS A 362 8.49 -13.83 -8.74
C LYS A 362 8.71 -13.16 -7.38
N TYR A 363 7.73 -13.24 -6.48
CA TYR A 363 7.88 -12.86 -5.08
C TYR A 363 7.75 -14.10 -4.20
N PHE A 364 8.75 -14.31 -3.34
CA PHE A 364 8.79 -15.46 -2.44
C PHE A 364 9.15 -15.00 -1.02
N LEU A 365 8.61 -15.73 -0.04
CA LEU A 365 8.84 -15.47 1.37
C LEU A 365 10.24 -15.93 1.78
N ILE A 366 10.95 -15.10 2.56
CA ILE A 366 12.22 -15.44 3.18
C ILE A 366 12.24 -15.01 4.64
N ASN A 367 13.07 -15.69 5.43
CA ASN A 367 13.44 -15.18 6.74
C ASN A 367 14.28 -13.91 6.58
N ALA A 368 14.01 -12.88 7.37
CA ALA A 368 14.71 -11.60 7.36
C ALA A 368 16.20 -11.75 7.70
N THR A 369 16.58 -12.78 8.47
CA THR A 369 17.98 -13.13 8.75
C THR A 369 18.71 -13.69 7.53
N VAL A 370 17.99 -14.21 6.53
CA VAL A 370 18.55 -14.85 5.33
C VAL A 370 18.47 -13.89 4.13
N THR A 371 19.11 -12.73 4.25
CA THR A 371 19.11 -11.69 3.21
C THR A 371 19.84 -12.11 1.91
N ASN A 372 20.73 -13.11 2.02
CA ASN A 372 21.56 -13.60 0.93
C ASN A 372 20.83 -14.47 -0.10
N LYS A 373 19.59 -14.93 0.19
CA LYS A 373 18.81 -15.72 -0.77
C LYS A 373 18.36 -14.83 -1.92
N LYS A 374 18.90 -15.05 -3.12
CA LYS A 374 18.66 -14.21 -4.32
C LYS A 374 17.55 -14.73 -5.25
N TYR A 375 17.27 -16.03 -5.17
CA TYR A 375 16.39 -16.72 -6.10
C TYR A 375 15.33 -17.51 -5.34
N CYS A 376 14.13 -17.59 -5.89
CA CYS A 376 13.03 -18.36 -5.29
C CYS A 376 13.36 -19.86 -5.24
N CYS A 377 14.03 -20.39 -6.27
CA CYS A 377 14.34 -21.81 -6.41
C CYS A 377 15.70 -22.07 -7.08
N PRO A 378 16.26 -23.30 -6.97
CA PRO A 378 17.51 -23.68 -7.64
C PRO A 378 17.48 -23.52 -9.16
N ALA A 379 16.34 -23.76 -9.80
CA ALA A 379 16.18 -23.58 -11.24
C ALA A 379 16.44 -22.12 -11.67
N CYS A 380 15.91 -21.14 -10.92
CA CYS A 380 16.18 -19.73 -11.17
C CYS A 380 17.65 -19.36 -10.94
N ALA A 381 18.29 -19.93 -9.91
CA ALA A 381 19.71 -19.72 -9.65
C ALA A 381 20.59 -20.24 -10.82
N ASN A 382 20.28 -21.44 -11.31
CA ASN A 382 20.98 -22.06 -12.43
C ASN A 382 20.77 -21.28 -13.74
N ALA A 383 19.54 -20.86 -14.04
CA ALA A 383 19.23 -20.06 -15.22
C ALA A 383 19.98 -18.71 -15.21
N ALA A 384 20.00 -18.02 -14.07
CA ALA A 384 20.74 -16.77 -13.91
C ALA A 384 22.26 -16.97 -14.04
N ALA A 385 22.80 -18.06 -13.50
CA ALA A 385 24.22 -18.41 -13.64
C ALA A 385 24.62 -18.69 -15.10
N GLN A 386 23.80 -19.47 -15.82
CA GLN A 386 24.01 -19.74 -17.25
C GLN A 386 24.00 -18.46 -18.08
N ARG A 387 23.04 -17.55 -17.82
CA ARG A 387 22.98 -16.25 -18.51
C ARG A 387 24.25 -15.41 -18.27
N ARG A 388 24.69 -15.29 -17.01
CA ARG A 388 25.92 -14.55 -16.67
C ARG A 388 27.15 -15.15 -17.37
N SER A 389 27.24 -16.48 -17.44
CA SER A 389 28.30 -17.17 -18.17
C SER A 389 28.28 -16.83 -19.67
N ARG A 390 27.10 -16.85 -20.30
CA ARG A 390 26.94 -16.45 -21.72
C ARG A 390 27.33 -14.99 -21.94
N GLN A 391 26.89 -14.07 -21.09
CA GLN A 391 27.26 -12.64 -21.19
C GLN A 391 28.77 -12.42 -21.04
N ARG A 392 29.44 -13.14 -20.13
CA ARG A 392 30.90 -13.08 -19.99
C ARG A 392 31.65 -13.60 -21.21
N LYS A 393 31.06 -14.55 -21.96
CA LYS A 393 31.64 -15.04 -23.22
C LYS A 393 31.42 -14.10 -24.40
N ILE A 394 30.35 -13.30 -24.37
CA ILE A 394 30.04 -12.31 -25.41
C ILE A 394 30.84 -11.01 -25.20
N ASN A 395 31.13 -10.66 -23.95
CA ASN A 395 31.91 -9.46 -23.59
C ASN A 395 33.43 -9.71 -23.52
N LYS A 396 33.87 -10.91 -23.89
CA LYS A 396 35.27 -11.24 -24.19
C LYS A 396 35.41 -11.34 -25.69
#